data_AF-A0A9D6YE47-F1
#
_entry.id   AF-A0A9D6YE47-F1
#
_cell.length_a   1.000
_cell.length_b   1.000
_cell.length_c   1.000
_cell.angle_alpha   90.00
_cell.angle_beta   90.00
_cell.angle_gamma   90.00
#
_symmetry.space_group_name_H-M   'P 1'
#
loop_
_entity.id
_entity.type
_entity.pdbx_description
1 polymer ?
#
loop_
_entity_poly.entity_id
_entity_poly.type
_entity_poly.pdbx_seq_one_letter_code
_entity_poly.pdbx_strand_id
1 'polypeptide(L)'
;MPVVAVFVLGVVAGTAGAGHAQVGRPAARLTPLIEGGGVRPGAHVHLILRVELPEGLHVQSNAPRDPALVPTTLTIEAAAGVSVEEVVYPAAGDLRQAGQDRPLAVFGPAFSIRVRAGVAATVPPGVVAIRGRLRYQACNDKLCFPPGTAEATWAVRVDSSGPPGGPPQREGFDRRPANLEASGTVAPLQAPPASPTLIADVRAAIAAGDFAGGERLVAAHRATRGVTPEMLVAKSWLGRGALGARRLEQAEAYARQTYELARVELQRRPMDEEPQLPIAIGAAIEVLAKVAAERGARGDAVAFLQGQLETYHATSIHKRIQKNIHLLSLEGSSAPPLDVSEYWGAKPPDLVALKGQVVLLFFWAHWCSDCKAQSPLLERLLARYGPRGLMIVAPTQRFGYVAGGVPAAADEETRYVEQVRRTSYAWLARVPVPLSETNHQRYGVSTTPTLVLVDRASVIRLYHPGQMTEAELEPLVRRLVGGREE
;
A
#
# COMPACT_ATOMS: atom_id res chain seq x y z
N MET A 1 -5.05 -67.31 -31.02
CA MET A 1 -3.87 -67.62 -30.19
C MET A 1 -2.77 -66.62 -30.50
N PRO A 2 -2.05 -66.05 -29.52
CA PRO A 2 -2.48 -65.33 -28.32
C PRO A 2 -2.59 -63.81 -28.56
N VAL A 3 -3.31 -63.11 -27.66
CA VAL A 3 -3.42 -61.64 -27.61
C VAL A 3 -2.36 -61.13 -26.63
N VAL A 4 -1.49 -60.21 -27.06
CA VAL A 4 -0.54 -59.50 -26.19
C VAL A 4 -1.20 -58.20 -25.73
N ALA A 5 -1.46 -58.09 -24.44
CA ALA A 5 -1.95 -56.87 -23.80
C ALA A 5 -0.76 -55.96 -23.43
N VAL A 6 -0.70 -54.77 -24.03
CA VAL A 6 0.22 -53.70 -23.64
C VAL A 6 -0.53 -52.78 -22.67
N PHE A 7 -0.09 -52.73 -21.41
CA PHE A 7 -0.56 -51.75 -20.44
C PHE A 7 0.15 -50.41 -20.69
N VAL A 8 -0.60 -49.41 -21.14
CA VAL A 8 -0.17 -48.01 -21.16
C VAL A 8 -0.62 -47.36 -19.84
N LEU A 9 0.33 -47.02 -18.99
CA LEU A 9 0.11 -46.29 -17.75
C LEU A 9 -0.08 -44.80 -18.10
N GLY A 10 -1.34 -44.35 -18.19
CA GLY A 10 -1.67 -42.94 -18.38
C GLY A 10 -1.53 -42.16 -17.08
N VAL A 11 -0.51 -41.31 -16.98
CA VAL A 11 -0.38 -40.31 -15.92
C VAL A 11 -1.22 -39.09 -16.31
N VAL A 12 -2.35 -38.89 -15.62
CA VAL A 12 -3.12 -37.64 -15.68
C VAL A 12 -2.38 -36.61 -14.83
N ALA A 13 -1.66 -35.70 -15.49
CA ALA A 13 -1.08 -34.53 -14.84
C ALA A 13 -2.19 -33.54 -14.50
N GLY A 14 -2.55 -33.44 -13.21
CA GLY A 14 -3.39 -32.36 -12.70
C GLY A 14 -2.63 -31.04 -12.76
N THR A 15 -3.13 -30.08 -13.54
CA THR A 15 -2.64 -28.70 -13.53
C THR A 15 -3.06 -28.02 -12.22
N ALA A 16 -2.15 -27.95 -11.25
CA ALA A 16 -2.29 -27.06 -10.11
C ALA A 16 -2.16 -25.61 -10.61
N GLY A 17 -3.23 -24.83 -10.49
CA GLY A 17 -3.24 -23.41 -10.82
C GLY A 17 -2.25 -22.65 -9.93
N ALA A 18 -1.33 -21.93 -10.57
CA ALA A 18 -0.43 -21.00 -9.91
C ALA A 18 -1.24 -19.81 -9.37
N GLY A 19 -1.49 -19.82 -8.05
CA GLY A 19 -2.00 -18.67 -7.32
C GLY A 19 -0.96 -17.54 -7.36
N HIS A 20 -1.25 -16.50 -8.15
CA HIS A 20 -0.42 -15.31 -8.25
C HIS A 20 -0.63 -14.43 -7.00
N ALA A 21 0.44 -14.18 -6.27
CA ALA A 21 0.47 -13.32 -5.09
C ALA A 21 0.23 -11.85 -5.49
N GLN A 22 -0.73 -11.19 -4.83
CA GLN A 22 -1.07 -9.78 -5.05
C GLN A 22 0.01 -8.84 -4.46
N VAL A 23 0.56 -7.95 -5.28
CA VAL A 23 1.48 -6.89 -4.85
C VAL A 23 0.71 -5.61 -4.51
N GLY A 24 0.92 -5.03 -3.31
CA GLY A 24 0.85 -3.57 -3.10
C GLY A 24 -0.19 -2.97 -2.16
N ARG A 25 -0.99 -3.74 -1.41
CA ARG A 25 -1.89 -3.21 -0.36
C ARG A 25 -1.59 -3.84 0.99
N PRO A 26 -1.54 -3.06 2.09
CA PRO A 26 -1.53 -3.66 3.42
C PRO A 26 -2.84 -4.44 3.62
N ALA A 27 -2.74 -5.76 3.55
CA ALA A 27 -3.87 -6.65 3.70
C ALA A 27 -4.21 -6.77 5.19
N ALA A 28 -5.47 -6.51 5.53
CA ALA A 28 -5.99 -6.85 6.84
C ALA A 28 -6.13 -8.38 6.91
N ARG A 29 -5.51 -9.00 7.90
CA ARG A 29 -5.78 -10.39 8.25
C ARG A 29 -7.11 -10.43 8.97
N LEU A 30 -8.02 -11.24 8.46
CA LEU A 30 -9.34 -11.43 9.04
C LEU A 30 -9.41 -12.82 9.68
N THR A 31 -9.78 -12.85 10.95
CA THR A 31 -10.00 -14.08 11.70
C THR A 31 -11.47 -14.14 12.11
N PRO A 32 -12.30 -14.93 11.40
CA PRO A 32 -13.70 -15.14 11.78
C PRO A 32 -13.77 -16.07 13.00
N LEU A 33 -14.44 -15.62 14.05
CA LEU A 33 -14.69 -16.36 15.29
C LEU A 33 -16.20 -16.40 15.55
N ILE A 34 -16.65 -17.41 16.28
CA ILE A 34 -18.04 -17.57 16.73
C ILE A 34 -18.02 -17.62 18.26
N GLU A 35 -18.84 -16.81 18.90
CA GLU A 35 -18.99 -16.81 20.35
C GLU A 35 -20.01 -17.89 20.75
N GLY A 36 -19.53 -18.93 21.45
CA GLY A 36 -20.34 -20.09 21.83
C GLY A 36 -20.14 -21.31 20.91
N GLY A 37 -21.07 -22.27 21.02
CA GLY A 37 -21.07 -23.52 20.25
C GLY A 37 -22.00 -23.48 19.04
N GLY A 38 -22.58 -24.64 18.69
CA GLY A 38 -23.61 -24.70 17.65
C GLY A 38 -24.83 -23.83 17.97
N VAL A 39 -25.49 -23.32 16.93
CA VAL A 39 -26.70 -22.50 17.03
C VAL A 39 -27.92 -23.36 16.70
N ARG A 40 -29.00 -23.17 17.44
CA ARG A 40 -30.27 -23.84 17.13
C ARG A 40 -31.02 -23.08 16.03
N PRO A 41 -31.78 -23.76 15.16
CA PRO A 41 -32.71 -23.07 14.28
C PRO A 41 -33.67 -22.18 15.09
N GLY A 42 -33.87 -20.94 14.66
CA GLY A 42 -34.69 -19.94 15.34
C GLY A 42 -33.96 -19.12 16.43
N ALA A 43 -32.66 -19.36 16.66
CA ALA A 43 -31.86 -18.62 17.64
C ALA A 43 -30.93 -17.58 16.99
N HIS A 44 -30.21 -16.83 17.82
CA HIS A 44 -29.20 -15.86 17.38
C HIS A 44 -27.79 -16.43 17.60
N VAL A 45 -26.88 -16.06 16.71
CA VAL A 45 -25.44 -16.34 16.83
C VAL A 45 -24.66 -15.02 16.88
N HIS A 46 -23.64 -14.99 17.73
CA HIS A 46 -22.71 -13.88 17.85
C HIS A 46 -21.44 -14.21 17.06
N LEU A 47 -21.26 -13.53 15.93
CA LEU A 47 -20.07 -13.62 15.11
C LEU A 47 -19.09 -12.53 15.51
N ILE A 48 -17.82 -12.87 15.59
CA ILE A 48 -16.75 -11.91 15.86
C ILE A 48 -15.82 -11.91 14.64
N LEU A 49 -15.60 -10.74 14.05
CA LEU A 49 -14.54 -10.53 13.06
C LEU A 49 -13.36 -9.88 13.76
N ARG A 50 -12.30 -10.63 14.03
CA ARG A 50 -11.04 -10.06 14.48
C ARG A 50 -10.27 -9.57 13.24
N VAL A 51 -9.93 -8.29 13.25
CA VAL A 51 -9.22 -7.60 12.18
C VAL A 51 -7.83 -7.25 12.68
N GLU A 52 -6.82 -7.65 11.93
CA GLU A 52 -5.42 -7.33 12.22
C GLU A 52 -4.78 -6.69 10.99
N LEU A 53 -4.29 -5.46 11.16
CA LEU A 53 -3.57 -4.69 10.16
C LEU A 53 -2.06 -4.90 10.34
N PRO A 54 -1.28 -4.75 9.26
CA PRO A 54 0.16 -4.66 9.38
C PRO A 54 0.57 -3.54 10.33
N GLU A 55 1.65 -3.74 11.07
CA GLU A 55 2.04 -2.85 12.15
C GLU A 55 2.40 -1.43 11.68
N GLY A 56 2.10 -0.46 12.54
CA GLY A 56 2.21 0.97 12.25
C GLY A 56 1.08 1.48 11.36
N LEU A 57 0.06 0.64 11.08
CA LEU A 57 -1.13 1.02 10.35
C LEU A 57 -2.35 1.10 11.27
N HIS A 58 -3.23 2.02 10.91
CA HIS A 58 -4.56 2.16 11.47
C HIS A 58 -5.56 2.23 10.32
N VAL A 59 -6.84 2.13 10.62
CA VAL A 59 -7.92 2.45 9.68
C VAL A 59 -8.81 3.50 10.29
N GLN A 60 -9.53 4.25 9.46
CA GLN A 60 -10.58 5.12 9.97
C GLN A 60 -11.66 4.28 10.66
N SER A 61 -12.31 4.85 11.67
CA SER A 61 -13.45 4.20 12.32
C SER A 61 -14.62 4.01 11.34
N ASN A 62 -15.68 3.34 11.80
CA ASN A 62 -16.92 3.20 11.05
C ASN A 62 -17.71 4.52 10.94
N ALA A 63 -17.36 5.53 11.73
CA ALA A 63 -17.95 6.86 11.72
C ALA A 63 -16.84 7.93 11.83
N PRO A 64 -16.02 8.10 10.78
CA PRO A 64 -14.96 9.11 10.79
C PRO A 64 -15.54 10.50 11.01
N ARG A 65 -14.79 11.35 11.71
CA ARG A 65 -15.23 12.72 12.05
C ARG A 65 -15.30 13.64 10.83
N ASP A 66 -14.50 13.34 9.80
CA ASP A 66 -14.53 14.00 8.51
C ASP A 66 -15.21 13.08 7.49
N PRO A 67 -16.34 13.51 6.87
CA PRO A 67 -17.07 12.71 5.88
C PRO A 67 -16.29 12.44 4.58
N ALA A 68 -15.18 13.14 4.31
CA ALA A 68 -14.31 12.88 3.16
C ALA A 68 -13.40 11.65 3.35
N LEU A 69 -13.28 11.14 4.59
CA LEU A 69 -12.46 9.97 4.92
C LEU A 69 -13.23 8.66 4.66
N VAL A 70 -12.50 7.59 4.32
CA VAL A 70 -13.11 6.30 3.99
C VAL A 70 -13.44 5.52 5.27
N PRO A 71 -14.74 5.29 5.60
CA PRO A 71 -15.11 4.56 6.81
C PRO A 71 -14.79 3.07 6.69
N THR A 72 -14.39 2.45 7.80
CA THR A 72 -14.30 0.99 7.90
C THR A 72 -15.70 0.39 7.96
N THR A 73 -16.07 -0.43 6.98
CA THR A 73 -17.43 -0.98 6.83
C THR A 73 -17.37 -2.49 6.63
N LEU A 74 -18.06 -3.25 7.48
CA LEU A 74 -18.32 -4.67 7.32
C LEU A 74 -19.70 -4.86 6.69
N THR A 75 -19.74 -5.50 5.52
CA THR A 75 -20.96 -5.97 4.87
C THR A 75 -21.06 -7.48 5.05
N ILE A 76 -22.23 -8.00 5.38
CA ILE A 76 -22.46 -9.44 5.51
C ILE A 76 -23.38 -9.88 4.38
N GLU A 77 -22.92 -10.83 3.58
CA GLU A 77 -23.74 -11.54 2.61
C GLU A 77 -24.46 -12.66 3.35
N ALA A 78 -25.70 -12.38 3.76
CA ALA A 78 -26.49 -13.31 4.52
C ALA A 78 -26.88 -14.52 3.66
N ALA A 79 -26.58 -15.74 4.15
CA ALA A 79 -27.09 -16.98 3.55
C ALA A 79 -28.61 -17.06 3.68
N ALA A 80 -29.26 -17.84 2.81
CA ALA A 80 -30.71 -18.05 2.87
C ALA A 80 -31.13 -18.52 4.27
N GLY A 81 -32.02 -17.77 4.92
CA GLY A 81 -32.46 -18.03 6.30
C GLY A 81 -31.57 -17.45 7.40
N VAL A 82 -30.57 -16.62 7.07
CA VAL A 82 -29.78 -15.85 8.04
C VAL A 82 -30.12 -14.36 7.90
N SER A 83 -30.27 -13.65 9.00
CA SER A 83 -30.50 -12.19 9.02
C SER A 83 -29.49 -11.48 9.92
N VAL A 84 -28.96 -10.35 9.46
CA VAL A 84 -28.07 -9.50 10.27
C VAL A 84 -28.93 -8.55 11.10
N GLU A 85 -28.89 -8.67 12.42
CA GLU A 85 -29.68 -7.84 13.34
C GLU A 85 -28.90 -6.62 13.77
N GLU A 86 -27.60 -6.78 14.05
CA GLU A 86 -26.76 -5.71 14.58
C GLU A 86 -25.29 -5.92 14.21
N VAL A 87 -24.59 -4.83 13.88
CA VAL A 87 -23.13 -4.81 13.70
C VAL A 87 -22.53 -3.78 14.67
N VAL A 88 -21.81 -4.28 15.67
CA VAL A 88 -21.20 -3.48 16.74
C VAL A 88 -19.71 -3.34 16.49
N TYR A 89 -19.27 -2.11 16.23
CA TYR A 89 -17.86 -1.75 16.11
C TYR A 89 -17.27 -1.43 17.49
N PRO A 90 -15.94 -1.54 17.67
CA PRO A 90 -15.30 -1.11 18.91
C PRO A 90 -15.33 0.42 19.04
N ALA A 91 -15.06 0.92 20.25
CA ALA A 91 -14.86 2.35 20.45
C ALA A 91 -13.65 2.83 19.63
N ALA A 92 -13.81 3.93 18.89
CA ALA A 92 -12.73 4.53 18.13
C ALA A 92 -11.74 5.24 19.06
N GLY A 93 -10.44 5.14 18.74
CA GLY A 93 -9.40 5.94 19.37
C GLY A 93 -9.20 7.26 18.65
N ASP A 94 -8.67 8.27 19.36
CA ASP A 94 -8.28 9.55 18.76
C ASP A 94 -6.80 9.53 18.36
N LEU A 95 -6.53 9.78 17.08
CA LEU A 95 -5.17 9.87 16.54
C LEU A 95 -4.89 11.30 16.05
N ARG A 96 -3.87 11.93 16.62
CA ARG A 96 -3.37 13.23 16.13
C ARG A 96 -2.44 12.99 14.95
N GLN A 97 -2.84 13.48 13.78
CA GLN A 97 -2.05 13.39 12.55
C GLN A 97 -1.63 14.78 12.10
N ALA A 98 -0.39 14.92 11.64
CA ALA A 98 0.11 16.19 11.11
C ALA A 98 -0.72 16.62 9.89
N GLY A 99 -1.20 17.87 9.89
CA GLY A 99 -2.03 18.42 8.82
C GLY A 99 -3.54 18.20 8.99
N GLN A 100 -4.00 17.66 10.13
CA GLN A 100 -5.42 17.54 10.47
C GLN A 100 -5.78 18.47 11.63
N ASP A 101 -6.83 19.28 11.46
CA ASP A 101 -7.28 20.25 12.47
C ASP A 101 -7.91 19.57 13.70
N ARG A 102 -8.48 18.36 13.51
CA ARG A 102 -9.11 17.57 14.57
C ARG A 102 -8.50 16.16 14.60
N PRO A 103 -8.38 15.53 15.79
CA PRO A 103 -7.94 14.15 15.88
C PRO A 103 -8.83 13.22 15.04
N LEU A 104 -8.20 12.30 14.32
CA LEU A 104 -8.89 11.29 13.53
C LEU A 104 -9.49 10.23 14.47
N ALA A 105 -10.74 9.84 14.21
CA ALA A 105 -11.36 8.72 14.89
C ALA A 105 -10.98 7.43 14.16
N VAL A 106 -10.09 6.63 14.75
CA VAL A 106 -9.45 5.48 14.10
C VAL A 106 -9.64 4.18 14.88
N PHE A 107 -9.54 3.05 14.17
CA PHE A 107 -9.26 1.77 14.78
C PHE A 107 -7.77 1.47 14.66
N GLY A 108 -7.18 1.02 15.76
CA GLY A 108 -5.78 0.62 15.82
C GLY A 108 -5.47 -0.62 14.99
N PRO A 109 -4.23 -1.13 15.08
CA PRO A 109 -3.77 -2.24 14.25
C PRO A 109 -4.48 -3.56 14.54
N ALA A 110 -5.13 -3.71 15.70
CA ALA A 110 -5.95 -4.87 16.02
C ALA A 110 -7.27 -4.42 16.64
N PHE A 111 -8.39 -4.91 16.12
CA PHE A 111 -9.71 -4.60 16.64
C PHE A 111 -10.71 -5.71 16.30
N SER A 112 -11.88 -5.72 16.93
CA SER A 112 -12.90 -6.74 16.71
C SER A 112 -14.26 -6.11 16.45
N ILE A 113 -14.93 -6.54 15.39
CA ILE A 113 -16.32 -6.18 15.06
C ILE A 113 -17.21 -7.35 15.46
N ARG A 114 -18.28 -7.08 16.20
CA ARG A 114 -19.26 -8.08 16.63
C ARG A 114 -20.51 -7.98 15.76
N VAL A 115 -21.04 -9.12 15.33
CA VAL A 115 -22.27 -9.20 14.54
C VAL A 115 -23.24 -10.11 15.26
N ARG A 116 -24.45 -9.62 15.51
CA ARG A 116 -25.56 -10.45 15.95
C ARG A 116 -26.37 -10.86 14.73
N ALA A 117 -26.44 -12.17 14.47
CA ALA A 117 -27.17 -12.72 13.34
C ALA A 117 -28.26 -13.69 13.82
N GLY A 118 -29.47 -13.53 13.30
CA GLY A 118 -30.58 -14.47 13.49
C GLY A 118 -30.48 -15.62 12.50
N VAL A 119 -30.75 -16.84 12.96
CA VAL A 119 -30.84 -18.05 12.14
C VAL A 119 -32.28 -18.50 12.13
N ALA A 120 -32.94 -18.49 10.98
CA ALA A 120 -34.35 -18.86 10.85
C ALA A 120 -34.57 -20.33 11.23
N ALA A 121 -35.78 -20.63 11.75
CA ALA A 121 -36.16 -21.99 12.11
C ALA A 121 -36.18 -22.96 10.91
N THR A 122 -36.25 -22.43 9.68
CA THR A 122 -36.26 -23.19 8.43
C THR A 122 -34.87 -23.61 7.96
N VAL A 123 -33.79 -23.17 8.62
CA VAL A 123 -32.42 -23.53 8.26
C VAL A 123 -32.15 -24.98 8.70
N PRO A 124 -31.79 -25.90 7.79
CA PRO A 124 -31.56 -27.29 8.14
C PRO A 124 -30.29 -27.44 9.01
N PRO A 125 -30.24 -28.47 9.88
CA PRO A 125 -29.02 -28.82 10.61
C PRO A 125 -27.84 -29.05 9.66
N GLY A 126 -26.68 -28.52 9.99
CA GLY A 126 -25.51 -28.54 9.13
C GLY A 126 -24.62 -27.32 9.31
N VAL A 127 -23.62 -27.17 8.45
CA VAL A 127 -22.73 -26.00 8.49
C VAL A 127 -23.22 -24.96 7.48
N VAL A 128 -23.56 -23.77 7.97
CA VAL A 128 -23.95 -22.62 7.15
C VAL A 128 -22.76 -21.67 7.04
N ALA A 129 -22.36 -21.37 5.81
CA ALA A 129 -21.33 -20.40 5.51
C ALA A 129 -21.94 -18.98 5.48
N ILE A 130 -21.46 -18.09 6.35
CA ILE A 130 -21.79 -16.67 6.32
C ILE A 130 -20.57 -15.92 5.80
N ARG A 131 -20.71 -15.17 4.71
CA ARG A 131 -19.61 -14.40 4.12
C ARG A 131 -19.66 -12.95 4.59
N GLY A 132 -18.52 -12.44 5.03
CA GLY A 132 -18.32 -11.05 5.40
C GLY A 132 -17.28 -10.39 4.52
N ARG A 133 -17.56 -9.14 4.14
CA ARG A 133 -16.68 -8.29 3.33
C ARG A 133 -16.35 -7.03 4.13
N LEU A 134 -15.10 -6.91 4.56
CA LEU A 134 -14.58 -5.74 5.25
C LEU A 134 -13.96 -4.78 4.23
N ARG A 135 -14.59 -3.63 4.02
CA ARG A 135 -14.01 -2.49 3.31
C ARG A 135 -13.28 -1.59 4.30
N TYR A 136 -12.02 -1.29 4.03
CA TYR A 136 -11.18 -0.49 4.93
C TYR A 136 -10.16 0.32 4.15
N GLN A 137 -9.63 1.38 4.75
CA GLN A 137 -8.49 2.12 4.21
C GLN A 137 -7.40 2.17 5.26
N ALA A 138 -6.34 1.37 5.05
CA ALA A 138 -5.19 1.41 5.95
C ALA A 138 -4.44 2.74 5.76
N CYS A 139 -3.97 3.32 6.85
CA CYS A 139 -3.19 4.54 6.87
C CYS A 139 -2.00 4.36 7.82
N ASN A 140 -0.87 4.97 7.49
CA ASN A 140 0.22 5.18 8.43
C ASN A 140 0.20 6.63 8.95
N ASP A 141 1.23 7.02 9.68
CA ASP A 141 1.42 8.36 10.26
C ASP A 141 1.56 9.49 9.23
N LYS A 142 1.74 9.16 7.94
CA LYS A 142 2.06 10.12 6.86
C LYS A 142 1.07 10.07 5.69
N LEU A 143 0.52 8.91 5.38
CA LEU A 143 -0.35 8.70 4.22
C LEU A 143 -1.35 7.56 4.43
N CYS A 144 -2.44 7.64 3.68
CA CYS A 144 -3.42 6.56 3.56
C CYS A 144 -3.21 5.77 2.27
N PHE A 145 -3.21 4.45 2.38
CA PHE A 145 -3.14 3.54 1.24
C PHE A 145 -4.49 3.51 0.50
N PRO A 146 -4.56 3.01 -0.74
CA PRO A 146 -5.82 2.83 -1.43
C PRO A 146 -6.78 1.91 -0.63
N PRO A 147 -8.09 2.21 -0.60
CA PRO A 147 -9.06 1.36 0.09
C PRO A 147 -9.01 -0.09 -0.40
N GLY A 148 -8.92 -1.00 0.56
CA GLY A 148 -8.92 -2.43 0.37
C GLY A 148 -10.28 -3.04 0.71
N THR A 149 -10.44 -4.29 0.29
CA THR A 149 -11.54 -5.12 0.72
C THR A 149 -10.98 -6.49 1.04
N ALA A 150 -11.26 -6.98 2.24
CA ALA A 150 -10.87 -8.30 2.69
C ALA A 150 -12.12 -9.11 3.01
N GLU A 151 -12.08 -10.41 2.72
CA GLU A 151 -13.22 -11.30 2.89
C GLU A 151 -12.94 -12.34 3.98
N ALA A 152 -13.98 -12.66 4.74
CA ALA A 152 -13.95 -13.70 5.78
C ALA A 152 -15.21 -14.56 5.66
N THR A 153 -15.10 -15.83 6.05
CA THR A 153 -16.24 -16.76 6.07
C THR A 153 -16.35 -17.39 7.46
N TRP A 154 -17.51 -17.27 8.09
CA TRP A 154 -17.84 -18.03 9.29
C TRP A 154 -18.51 -19.34 8.88
N ALA A 155 -18.06 -20.44 9.48
CA ALA A 155 -18.70 -21.75 9.37
C ALA A 155 -19.58 -21.98 10.61
N VAL A 156 -20.84 -21.55 10.54
CA VAL A 156 -21.77 -21.66 11.66
C VAL A 156 -22.40 -23.05 11.67
N ARG A 157 -22.19 -23.80 12.75
CA ARG A 157 -22.82 -25.11 12.94
C ARG A 157 -24.25 -24.91 13.45
N VAL A 158 -25.22 -25.34 12.66
CA VAL A 158 -26.63 -25.41 13.04
C VAL A 158 -26.90 -26.81 13.59
N ASP A 159 -27.29 -26.89 14.86
CA ASP A 159 -27.47 -28.18 15.55
C ASP A 159 -28.77 -28.88 15.13
N SER A 160 -28.73 -30.21 15.12
CA SER A 160 -29.93 -31.04 15.04
C SER A 160 -30.68 -30.91 16.37
N SER A 161 -31.79 -30.17 16.36
CA SER A 161 -32.72 -29.95 17.48
C SER A 161 -32.64 -30.93 18.66
N GLY A 162 -32.34 -30.42 19.86
CA GLY A 162 -32.51 -31.09 21.18
C GLY A 162 -33.20 -30.12 22.18
N PRO A 163 -33.84 -30.62 23.26
CA PRO A 163 -35.01 -30.00 23.91
C PRO A 163 -34.79 -28.57 24.46
N PRO A 164 -35.88 -27.78 24.65
CA PRO A 164 -35.80 -26.36 25.00
C PRO A 164 -35.28 -26.18 26.42
N GLY A 165 -34.08 -25.61 26.55
CA GLY A 165 -33.52 -25.25 27.85
C GLY A 165 -33.98 -23.86 28.26
N GLY A 166 -34.83 -23.80 29.30
CA GLY A 166 -34.96 -22.75 30.32
C GLY A 166 -35.27 -21.29 29.88
N PRO A 167 -36.26 -20.61 30.51
CA PRO A 167 -36.56 -19.21 30.20
C PRO A 167 -35.40 -18.27 30.59
N PRO A 168 -35.28 -17.09 29.95
CA PRO A 168 -34.22 -16.13 30.21
C PRO A 168 -34.39 -15.52 31.60
N GLN A 169 -33.37 -15.66 32.45
CA GLN A 169 -33.35 -14.95 33.73
C GLN A 169 -33.19 -13.44 33.48
N ARG A 170 -34.22 -12.69 33.88
CA ARG A 170 -34.21 -11.24 33.99
C ARG A 170 -33.74 -10.86 35.39
N GLU A 171 -32.50 -10.42 35.52
CA GLU A 171 -32.02 -9.59 36.63
C GLU A 171 -31.03 -8.60 35.97
N GLY A 172 -31.08 -7.29 36.12
CA GLY A 172 -31.77 -6.39 37.03
C GLY A 172 -30.94 -5.11 36.96
N PHE A 173 -31.30 -4.22 36.05
CA PHE A 173 -30.56 -2.99 35.75
C PHE A 173 -30.99 -1.89 36.73
N ASP A 174 -30.61 -1.99 38.01
CA ASP A 174 -30.55 -0.82 38.92
C ASP A 174 -29.84 -1.15 40.24
N ARG A 175 -28.59 -0.69 40.42
CA ARG A 175 -28.03 -0.11 41.66
C ARG A 175 -26.51 0.11 41.55
N ARG A 176 -26.09 1.33 41.88
CA ARG A 176 -24.69 1.72 42.14
C ARG A 176 -24.05 0.80 43.20
N PRO A 177 -22.76 0.43 43.08
CA PRO A 177 -22.07 -0.27 44.13
C PRO A 177 -21.60 0.71 45.21
N ALA A 178 -21.95 0.42 46.46
CA ALA A 178 -21.24 0.93 47.63
C ALA A 178 -20.19 -0.12 48.02
N ASN A 179 -18.94 0.35 48.10
CA ASN A 179 -17.72 -0.24 48.64
C ASN A 179 -17.83 -1.61 49.36
N LEU A 180 -17.03 -2.57 48.88
CA LEU A 180 -16.24 -3.43 49.74
C LEU A 180 -14.90 -3.74 49.06
N GLU A 181 -13.85 -3.42 49.79
CA GLU A 181 -12.45 -3.46 49.41
C GLU A 181 -11.88 -4.89 49.39
N ALA A 182 -10.91 -5.06 48.49
CA ALA A 182 -9.71 -5.90 48.57
C ALA A 182 -9.75 -7.22 49.37
N SER A 183 -9.63 -8.35 48.66
CA SER A 183 -8.33 -9.06 48.53
C SER A 183 -8.48 -10.36 47.75
N GLY A 184 -7.72 -10.52 46.67
CA GLY A 184 -7.69 -11.73 45.84
C GLY A 184 -7.25 -11.44 44.42
N THR A 185 -5.97 -11.18 44.21
CA THR A 185 -5.33 -11.05 42.90
C THR A 185 -5.42 -12.38 42.12
N VAL A 186 -6.33 -12.46 41.15
CA VAL A 186 -6.21 -13.38 40.02
C VAL A 186 -5.63 -12.59 38.86
N ALA A 187 -4.36 -12.88 38.53
CA ALA A 187 -3.68 -12.28 37.40
C ALA A 187 -4.46 -12.53 36.09
N PRO A 188 -4.64 -11.53 35.22
CA PRO A 188 -5.32 -11.73 33.95
C PRO A 188 -4.52 -12.72 33.10
N LEU A 189 -5.20 -13.75 32.60
CA LEU A 189 -4.70 -14.60 31.53
C LEU A 189 -4.40 -13.71 30.32
N GLN A 190 -3.11 -13.41 30.14
CA GLN A 190 -2.58 -12.77 28.96
C GLN A 190 -2.93 -13.62 27.74
N ALA A 191 -3.65 -13.03 26.79
CA ALA A 191 -3.66 -13.55 25.44
C ALA A 191 -2.20 -13.64 24.95
N PRO A 192 -1.80 -14.68 24.19
CA PRO A 192 -0.47 -14.71 23.61
C PRO A 192 -0.30 -13.43 22.77
N PRO A 193 0.80 -12.66 22.96
CA PRO A 193 1.05 -11.46 22.17
C PRO A 193 1.00 -11.85 20.68
N ALA A 194 0.27 -11.08 19.87
CA ALA A 194 0.44 -11.16 18.43
C ALA A 194 1.94 -10.98 18.18
N SER A 195 2.59 -12.01 17.63
CA SER A 195 4.04 -11.98 17.50
C SER A 195 4.40 -10.77 16.64
N PRO A 196 5.13 -9.79 17.17
CA PRO A 196 5.48 -8.64 16.38
C PRO A 196 6.34 -9.11 15.20
N THR A 197 6.10 -8.51 14.03
CA THR A 197 6.95 -8.81 12.87
C THR A 197 8.27 -8.10 13.07
N LEU A 198 9.38 -8.75 12.74
CA LEU A 198 10.70 -8.18 12.95
C LEU A 198 10.83 -6.79 12.30
N ILE A 199 10.25 -6.62 11.11
CA ILE A 199 10.26 -5.36 10.35
C ILE A 199 9.71 -4.23 11.20
N ALA A 200 8.63 -4.47 11.91
CA ALA A 200 7.88 -3.40 12.51
C ALA A 200 8.31 -3.12 13.95
N ASP A 201 8.77 -4.13 14.71
CA ASP A 201 9.58 -3.91 15.91
C ASP A 201 10.80 -3.01 15.62
N VAL A 202 11.52 -3.30 14.52
CA VAL A 202 12.68 -2.49 14.12
C VAL A 202 12.26 -1.07 13.75
N ARG A 203 11.13 -0.88 13.07
CA ARG A 203 10.61 0.47 12.75
C ARG A 203 10.19 1.22 14.01
N ALA A 204 9.57 0.55 14.98
CA ALA A 204 9.21 1.14 16.27
C ALA A 204 10.46 1.57 17.05
N ALA A 205 11.50 0.73 17.06
CA ALA A 205 12.79 1.06 17.66
C ALA A 205 13.44 2.30 16.99
N ILE A 206 13.43 2.37 15.65
CA ILE A 206 13.90 3.55 14.90
C ILE A 206 13.09 4.81 15.25
N ALA A 207 11.77 4.70 15.32
CA ALA A 207 10.89 5.82 15.67
C ALA A 207 11.15 6.35 17.10
N ALA A 208 11.53 5.45 18.01
CA ALA A 208 11.98 5.80 19.36
C ALA A 208 13.44 6.30 19.43
N GLY A 209 14.18 6.33 18.30
CA GLY A 209 15.60 6.65 18.26
C GLY A 209 16.52 5.54 18.79
N ASP A 210 15.97 4.36 19.14
CA ASP A 210 16.69 3.20 19.66
C ASP A 210 17.22 2.31 18.53
N PHE A 211 18.22 2.79 17.80
CA PHE A 211 18.88 2.01 16.76
C PHE A 211 19.56 0.75 17.30
N ALA A 212 20.12 0.82 18.51
CA ALA A 212 20.75 -0.33 19.16
C ALA A 212 19.72 -1.43 19.47
N GLY A 213 18.49 -1.07 19.87
CA GLY A 213 17.37 -2.00 20.01
C GLY A 213 17.01 -2.67 18.70
N GLY A 214 16.90 -1.89 17.63
CA GLY A 214 16.66 -2.44 16.29
C GLY A 214 17.77 -3.40 15.82
N GLU A 215 19.04 -3.11 16.10
CA GLU A 215 20.15 -4.03 15.83
C GLU A 215 20.03 -5.34 16.61
N ARG A 216 19.70 -5.27 17.90
CA ARG A 216 19.51 -6.46 18.75
C ARG A 216 18.39 -7.36 18.22
N LEU A 217 17.28 -6.77 17.77
CA LEU A 217 16.17 -7.51 17.15
C LEU A 217 16.60 -8.24 15.88
N VAL A 218 17.30 -7.55 14.98
CA VAL A 218 17.84 -8.13 13.74
C VAL A 218 18.85 -9.25 14.04
N ALA A 219 19.74 -9.04 15.01
CA ALA A 219 20.73 -10.02 15.43
C ALA A 219 20.07 -11.27 16.05
N ALA A 220 19.07 -11.10 16.92
CA ALA A 220 18.33 -12.19 17.54
C ALA A 220 17.58 -13.04 16.50
N HIS A 221 16.94 -12.39 15.51
CA HIS A 221 16.30 -13.13 14.41
C HIS A 221 17.31 -13.88 13.57
N ARG A 222 18.46 -13.27 13.26
CA ARG A 222 19.53 -13.95 12.50
C ARG A 222 20.06 -15.17 13.26
N ALA A 223 20.23 -15.09 14.58
CA ALA A 223 20.73 -16.19 15.39
C ALA A 223 19.76 -17.38 15.43
N THR A 224 18.46 -17.11 15.36
CA THR A 224 17.41 -18.15 15.49
C THR A 224 16.92 -18.69 14.16
N ARG A 225 16.82 -17.84 13.12
CA ARG A 225 16.21 -18.16 11.83
C ARG A 225 17.13 -17.93 10.63
N GLY A 226 18.37 -17.50 10.87
CA GLY A 226 19.34 -17.21 9.80
C GLY A 226 18.99 -15.94 9.00
N VAL A 227 19.57 -15.85 7.80
CA VAL A 227 19.30 -14.74 6.87
C VAL A 227 18.01 -15.03 6.13
N THR A 228 17.01 -14.16 6.30
CA THR A 228 15.69 -14.28 5.67
C THR A 228 15.31 -12.97 5.00
N PRO A 229 14.46 -12.98 3.96
CA PRO A 229 13.99 -11.75 3.31
C PRO A 229 13.37 -10.74 4.28
N GLU A 230 12.60 -11.21 5.29
CA GLU A 230 12.00 -10.34 6.33
C GLU A 230 13.07 -9.59 7.12
N MET A 231 14.14 -10.29 7.51
CA MET A 231 15.27 -9.70 8.21
C MET A 231 16.01 -8.68 7.37
N LEU A 232 16.19 -8.94 6.07
CA LEU A 232 16.80 -7.98 5.16
C LEU A 232 15.96 -6.72 5.01
N VAL A 233 14.63 -6.84 4.94
CA VAL A 233 13.73 -5.68 4.93
C VAL A 233 13.84 -4.90 6.24
N ALA A 234 13.82 -5.57 7.38
CA ALA A 234 13.99 -4.94 8.69
C ALA A 234 15.32 -4.19 8.80
N LYS A 235 16.43 -4.82 8.40
CA LYS A 235 17.75 -4.19 8.36
C LYS A 235 17.82 -3.00 7.40
N SER A 236 17.14 -3.07 6.25
CA SER A 236 17.03 -1.93 5.32
C SER A 236 16.34 -0.72 5.96
N TRP A 237 15.41 -0.93 6.91
CA TRP A 237 14.80 0.15 7.68
C TRP A 237 15.80 0.83 8.60
N LEU A 238 16.71 0.09 9.25
CA LEU A 238 17.80 0.68 10.03
C LEU A 238 18.64 1.64 9.18
N GLY A 239 18.99 1.23 7.95
CA GLY A 239 19.72 2.07 7.00
C GLY A 239 18.96 3.36 6.65
N ARG A 240 17.67 3.25 6.29
CA ARG A 240 16.83 4.43 5.99
C ARG A 240 16.64 5.34 7.22
N GLY A 241 16.43 4.75 8.39
CA GLY A 241 16.26 5.48 9.65
C GLY A 241 17.52 6.26 10.02
N ALA A 242 18.69 5.62 9.93
CA ALA A 242 19.97 6.24 10.23
C ALA A 242 20.26 7.39 9.24
N LEU A 243 19.95 7.21 7.95
CA LEU A 243 20.06 8.28 6.96
C LEU A 243 19.14 9.45 7.30
N GLY A 244 17.87 9.19 7.62
CA GLY A 244 16.92 10.24 8.05
C GLY A 244 17.36 10.98 9.31
N ALA A 245 18.08 10.30 10.21
CA ALA A 245 18.70 10.89 11.39
C ALA A 245 20.09 11.51 11.14
N ARG A 246 20.52 11.63 9.87
CA ARG A 246 21.84 12.13 9.42
C ARG A 246 23.04 11.39 10.01
N ARG A 247 22.88 10.12 10.39
CA ARG A 247 23.96 9.24 10.88
C ARG A 247 24.59 8.49 9.70
N LEU A 248 25.35 9.20 8.88
CA LEU A 248 25.77 8.70 7.56
C LEU A 248 26.62 7.43 7.61
N GLU A 249 27.57 7.33 8.54
CA GLU A 249 28.40 6.13 8.70
C GLU A 249 27.56 4.90 9.09
N GLN A 250 26.64 5.08 10.04
CA GLN A 250 25.73 4.02 10.49
C GLN A 250 24.76 3.61 9.36
N ALA A 251 24.22 4.58 8.62
CA ALA A 251 23.35 4.34 7.47
C ALA A 251 24.06 3.52 6.39
N GLU A 252 25.28 3.90 6.04
CA GLU A 252 26.10 3.17 5.08
C GLU A 252 26.42 1.76 5.55
N ALA A 253 26.82 1.58 6.81
CA ALA A 253 27.12 0.25 7.36
C ALA A 253 25.91 -0.70 7.27
N TYR A 254 24.72 -0.23 7.66
CA TYR A 254 23.50 -1.03 7.53
C TYR A 254 23.16 -1.34 6.08
N ALA A 255 23.29 -0.35 5.19
CA ALA A 255 22.97 -0.52 3.78
C ALA A 255 23.93 -1.48 3.09
N ARG A 256 25.26 -1.35 3.28
CA ARG A 256 26.27 -2.28 2.73
C ARG A 256 26.00 -3.71 3.19
N GLN A 257 25.79 -3.92 4.48
CA GLN A 257 25.51 -5.26 5.00
C GLN A 257 24.19 -5.83 4.45
N THR A 258 23.14 -5.01 4.31
CA THR A 258 21.87 -5.44 3.71
C THR A 258 22.05 -5.83 2.25
N TYR A 259 22.81 -5.03 1.49
CA TYR A 259 23.10 -5.27 0.08
C TYR A 259 23.86 -6.58 -0.13
N GLU A 260 24.94 -6.82 0.61
CA GLU A 260 25.74 -8.05 0.49
C GLU A 260 24.93 -9.30 0.85
N LEU A 261 24.16 -9.26 1.94
CA LEU A 261 23.32 -10.39 2.33
C LEU A 261 22.19 -10.64 1.32
N ALA A 262 21.59 -9.58 0.77
CA ALA A 262 20.58 -9.72 -0.28
C ALA A 262 21.17 -10.32 -1.57
N ARG A 263 22.39 -9.92 -1.97
CA ARG A 263 23.09 -10.52 -3.11
C ARG A 263 23.32 -12.01 -2.95
N VAL A 264 23.67 -12.48 -1.75
CA VAL A 264 23.82 -13.91 -1.47
C VAL A 264 22.49 -14.65 -1.63
N GLU A 265 21.37 -14.07 -1.18
CA GLU A 265 20.05 -14.67 -1.41
C GLU A 265 19.65 -14.70 -2.90
N LEU A 266 20.03 -13.68 -3.66
CA LEU A 266 19.78 -13.61 -5.10
C LEU A 266 20.61 -14.63 -5.92
N GLN A 267 21.67 -15.21 -5.35
CA GLN A 267 22.34 -16.36 -5.98
C GLN A 267 21.52 -17.65 -5.90
N ARG A 268 20.51 -17.68 -5.01
CA ARG A 268 19.68 -18.87 -4.75
C ARG A 268 18.31 -18.80 -5.41
N ARG A 269 17.82 -17.59 -5.70
CA ARG A 269 16.51 -17.36 -6.33
C ARG A 269 16.51 -16.08 -7.16
N PRO A 270 15.71 -16.01 -8.23
CA PRO A 270 15.44 -14.76 -8.94
C PRO A 270 14.85 -13.67 -8.02
N MET A 271 15.16 -12.41 -8.33
CA MET A 271 14.74 -11.27 -7.51
C MET A 271 13.22 -11.17 -7.33
N ASP A 272 12.46 -11.41 -8.39
CA ASP A 272 11.02 -11.13 -8.42
C ASP A 272 10.15 -12.32 -7.99
N GLU A 273 10.75 -13.47 -7.67
CA GLU A 273 10.06 -14.62 -7.06
C GLU A 273 9.87 -14.45 -5.55
N GLU A 274 10.57 -13.51 -4.93
CA GLU A 274 10.49 -13.22 -3.49
C GLU A 274 10.13 -11.75 -3.26
N PRO A 275 8.87 -11.43 -2.90
CA PRO A 275 8.37 -10.05 -2.82
C PRO A 275 9.18 -9.11 -1.90
N GLN A 276 9.90 -9.65 -0.91
CA GLN A 276 10.65 -8.85 0.07
C GLN A 276 12.07 -8.48 -0.39
N LEU A 277 12.70 -9.27 -1.27
CA LEU A 277 14.06 -9.00 -1.72
C LEU A 277 14.19 -7.69 -2.52
N PRO A 278 13.31 -7.38 -3.50
CA PRO A 278 13.29 -6.09 -4.20
C PRO A 278 13.23 -4.88 -3.24
N ILE A 279 12.47 -5.01 -2.16
CA ILE A 279 12.31 -3.96 -1.15
C ILE A 279 13.63 -3.72 -0.42
N ALA A 280 14.26 -4.80 0.09
CA ALA A 280 15.47 -4.74 0.88
C ALA A 280 16.67 -4.25 0.06
N ILE A 281 16.93 -4.85 -1.11
CA ILE A 281 18.09 -4.51 -1.92
C ILE A 281 17.96 -3.14 -2.57
N GLY A 282 16.78 -2.81 -3.11
CA GLY A 282 16.52 -1.48 -3.69
C GLY A 282 16.66 -0.37 -2.65
N ALA A 283 16.36 -0.66 -1.39
CA ALA A 283 16.57 0.27 -0.29
C ALA A 283 18.02 0.44 0.11
N ALA A 284 18.78 -0.65 0.14
CA ALA A 284 20.20 -0.59 0.41
C ALA A 284 20.92 0.25 -0.67
N ILE A 285 20.63 -0.01 -1.95
CA ILE A 285 21.14 0.77 -3.08
C ILE A 285 20.79 2.27 -2.93
N GLU A 286 19.53 2.57 -2.61
CA GLU A 286 19.07 3.94 -2.38
C GLU A 286 19.84 4.64 -1.25
N VAL A 287 20.02 3.98 -0.10
CA VAL A 287 20.74 4.56 1.04
C VAL A 287 22.22 4.78 0.71
N LEU A 288 22.88 3.82 0.06
CA LEU A 288 24.29 3.94 -0.34
C LEU A 288 24.51 5.15 -1.27
N ALA A 289 23.67 5.30 -2.28
CA ALA A 289 23.75 6.42 -3.21
C ALA A 289 23.49 7.77 -2.51
N LYS A 290 22.49 7.83 -1.62
CA LYS A 290 22.18 9.05 -0.86
C LYS A 290 23.29 9.43 0.11
N VAL A 291 23.89 8.47 0.82
CA VAL A 291 25.05 8.74 1.69
C VAL A 291 26.22 9.29 0.89
N ALA A 292 26.54 8.70 -0.26
CA ALA A 292 27.60 9.21 -1.14
C ALA A 292 27.31 10.65 -1.60
N ALA A 293 26.07 10.92 -2.04
CA ALA A 293 25.66 12.26 -2.44
C ALA A 293 25.72 13.29 -1.29
N GLU A 294 25.30 12.93 -0.07
CA GLU A 294 25.39 13.80 1.12
C GLU A 294 26.83 14.11 1.54
N ARG A 295 27.79 13.23 1.20
CA ARG A 295 29.22 13.47 1.39
C ARG A 295 29.87 14.29 0.25
N GLY A 296 29.08 14.81 -0.68
CA GLY A 296 29.58 15.57 -1.83
C GLY A 296 30.05 14.71 -3.01
N ALA A 297 29.97 13.37 -2.91
CA ALA A 297 30.36 12.43 -3.96
C ALA A 297 29.19 12.13 -4.92
N ARG A 298 28.53 13.18 -5.43
CA ARG A 298 27.33 13.05 -6.28
C ARG A 298 27.61 12.30 -7.59
N GLY A 299 28.77 12.53 -8.21
CA GLY A 299 29.19 11.80 -9.42
C GLY A 299 29.34 10.31 -9.18
N ASP A 300 30.03 9.93 -8.10
CA ASP A 300 30.22 8.53 -7.70
C ASP A 300 28.89 7.85 -7.36
N ALA A 301 27.96 8.57 -6.72
CA ALA A 301 26.62 8.07 -6.43
C ALA A 301 25.84 7.73 -7.72
N VAL A 302 25.92 8.60 -8.73
CA VAL A 302 25.29 8.35 -10.05
C VAL A 302 25.94 7.17 -10.76
N ALA A 303 27.28 7.11 -10.79
CA ALA A 303 28.02 6.00 -11.40
C ALA A 303 27.69 4.65 -10.72
N PHE A 304 27.62 4.64 -9.39
CA PHE A 304 27.18 3.47 -8.63
C PHE A 304 25.77 3.03 -9.05
N LEU A 305 24.81 3.96 -9.07
CA LEU A 305 23.43 3.64 -9.46
C LEU A 305 23.31 3.16 -10.91
N GLN A 306 24.11 3.69 -11.84
CA GLN A 306 24.17 3.22 -13.22
C GLN A 306 24.64 1.76 -13.28
N GLY A 307 25.70 1.39 -12.56
CA GLY A 307 26.13 -0.01 -12.47
C GLY A 307 25.08 -0.92 -11.82
N GLN A 308 24.32 -0.41 -10.86
CA GLN A 308 23.18 -1.15 -10.30
C GLN A 308 22.04 -1.32 -11.32
N LEU A 309 21.78 -0.29 -12.12
CA LEU A 309 20.75 -0.34 -13.16
C LEU A 309 21.10 -1.38 -14.21
N GLU A 310 22.36 -1.44 -14.66
CA GLU A 310 22.84 -2.48 -15.59
C GLU A 310 22.65 -3.87 -15.00
N THR A 311 23.00 -4.04 -13.72
CA THR A 311 22.88 -5.33 -13.02
C THR A 311 21.42 -5.80 -12.90
N TYR A 312 20.50 -4.88 -12.61
CA TYR A 312 19.10 -5.19 -12.30
C TYR A 312 18.10 -4.68 -13.35
N HIS A 313 18.56 -4.46 -14.60
CA HIS A 313 17.75 -3.83 -15.64
C HIS A 313 16.47 -4.62 -15.99
N ALA A 314 16.50 -5.94 -15.80
CA ALA A 314 15.41 -6.87 -16.14
C ALA A 314 14.55 -7.27 -14.92
N THR A 315 14.63 -6.56 -13.79
CA THR A 315 13.88 -6.88 -12.57
C THR A 315 12.91 -5.77 -12.15
N SER A 316 12.05 -6.06 -11.17
CA SER A 316 11.05 -5.11 -10.64
C SER A 316 11.63 -3.83 -10.04
N ILE A 317 12.94 -3.77 -9.75
CA ILE A 317 13.58 -2.56 -9.18
C ILE A 317 14.15 -1.59 -10.22
N HIS A 318 14.06 -1.89 -11.53
CA HIS A 318 14.54 -1.00 -12.60
C HIS A 318 14.08 0.45 -12.40
N LYS A 319 12.76 0.68 -12.36
CA LYS A 319 12.19 2.04 -12.23
C LYS A 319 12.65 2.69 -10.92
N ARG A 320 12.86 1.91 -9.85
CA ARG A 320 13.33 2.40 -8.54
C ARG A 320 14.79 2.87 -8.60
N ILE A 321 15.67 2.15 -9.29
CA ILE A 321 17.07 2.56 -9.47
C ILE A 321 17.12 3.79 -10.38
N GLN A 322 16.41 3.76 -11.51
CA GLN A 322 16.30 4.90 -12.43
C GLN A 322 15.79 6.16 -11.74
N LYS A 323 14.78 6.04 -10.87
CA LYS A 323 14.29 7.15 -10.02
C LYS A 323 15.42 7.79 -9.22
N ASN A 324 16.26 6.97 -8.58
CA ASN A 324 17.36 7.46 -7.74
C ASN A 324 18.47 8.11 -8.57
N ILE A 325 18.73 7.62 -9.79
CA ILE A 325 19.63 8.31 -10.73
C ILE A 325 19.07 9.71 -11.02
N HIS A 326 17.78 9.79 -11.34
CA HIS A 326 17.13 11.05 -11.71
C HIS A 326 17.05 12.06 -10.57
N LEU A 327 16.82 11.61 -9.33
CA LEU A 327 16.93 12.46 -8.12
C LEU A 327 18.31 13.12 -7.99
N LEU A 328 19.36 12.51 -8.55
CA LEU A 328 20.74 13.00 -8.48
C LEU A 328 21.24 13.60 -9.80
N SER A 329 20.50 13.58 -10.91
CA SER A 329 21.08 14.00 -12.19
C SER A 329 20.12 14.65 -13.18
N LEU A 330 18.81 14.50 -12.98
CA LEU A 330 17.86 14.92 -14.00
C LEU A 330 17.64 16.45 -14.01
N GLU A 331 17.67 17.09 -12.85
CA GLU A 331 17.63 18.56 -12.78
C GLU A 331 18.88 19.19 -13.42
N GLY A 332 18.67 20.20 -14.26
CA GLY A 332 19.72 20.83 -15.06
C GLY A 332 19.98 20.16 -16.41
N SER A 333 19.44 18.96 -16.64
CA SER A 333 19.54 18.25 -17.92
C SER A 333 18.38 18.59 -18.87
N SER A 334 18.55 18.29 -20.16
CA SER A 334 17.46 18.36 -21.13
C SER A 334 16.40 17.30 -20.85
N ALA A 335 15.13 17.67 -20.99
CA ALA A 335 14.04 16.73 -20.79
C ALA A 335 14.13 15.55 -21.78
N PRO A 336 14.12 14.28 -21.30
CA PRO A 336 14.05 13.14 -22.19
C PRO A 336 12.81 13.23 -23.10
N PRO A 337 12.87 12.75 -24.35
CA PRO A 337 11.69 12.79 -25.21
C PRO A 337 10.55 11.95 -24.63
N LEU A 338 9.30 12.23 -25.02
CA LEU A 338 8.16 11.37 -24.71
C LEU A 338 7.88 10.43 -25.89
N ASP A 339 7.58 9.17 -25.59
CA ASP A 339 6.85 8.29 -26.49
C ASP A 339 5.38 8.73 -26.53
N VAL A 340 4.92 9.09 -27.73
CA VAL A 340 3.59 9.62 -28.03
C VAL A 340 2.88 8.79 -29.09
N SER A 341 3.28 7.52 -29.24
CA SER A 341 2.67 6.55 -30.16
C SER A 341 1.20 6.28 -29.83
N GLU A 342 0.84 6.30 -28.55
CA GLU A 342 -0.52 6.18 -28.05
C GLU A 342 -0.83 7.30 -27.05
N TYR A 343 -1.99 7.96 -27.20
CA TYR A 343 -2.39 9.06 -26.32
C TYR A 343 -3.90 9.31 -26.33
N TRP A 344 -4.38 9.97 -25.28
CA TRP A 344 -5.71 10.59 -25.24
C TRP A 344 -5.60 12.13 -25.26
N GLY A 345 -6.66 12.77 -25.77
CA GLY A 345 -6.74 14.23 -25.88
C GLY A 345 -5.99 14.77 -27.11
N ALA A 346 -5.49 16.00 -27.00
CA ALA A 346 -4.65 16.60 -28.03
C ALA A 346 -3.34 15.82 -28.19
N LYS A 347 -2.78 15.81 -29.40
CA LYS A 347 -1.47 15.19 -29.66
C LYS A 347 -0.43 15.81 -28.73
N PRO A 348 0.27 15.01 -27.90
CA PRO A 348 1.32 15.55 -27.05
C PRO A 348 2.43 16.15 -27.90
N PRO A 349 2.96 17.32 -27.52
CA PRO A 349 4.03 17.96 -28.25
C PRO A 349 5.36 17.23 -28.05
N ASP A 350 6.30 17.43 -28.98
CA ASP A 350 7.68 17.01 -28.79
C ASP A 350 8.37 17.96 -27.80
N LEU A 351 8.71 17.46 -26.61
CA LEU A 351 9.34 18.26 -25.55
C LEU A 351 10.67 18.90 -25.96
N VAL A 352 11.40 18.27 -26.89
CA VAL A 352 12.68 18.80 -27.40
C VAL A 352 12.44 19.93 -28.41
N ALA A 353 11.29 19.93 -29.08
CA ALA A 353 10.89 20.99 -30.02
C ALA A 353 10.16 22.17 -29.34
N LEU A 354 9.75 22.03 -28.08
CA LEU A 354 9.01 23.06 -27.32
C LEU A 354 9.91 24.18 -26.77
N LYS A 355 10.61 24.88 -27.65
CA LYS A 355 11.22 26.15 -27.28
C LYS A 355 10.11 27.16 -26.96
N GLY A 356 10.16 27.77 -25.78
CA GLY A 356 9.30 28.90 -25.40
C GLY A 356 8.11 28.59 -24.48
N GLN A 357 7.83 27.32 -24.15
CA GLN A 357 6.78 26.95 -23.19
C GLN A 357 7.37 26.36 -21.91
N VAL A 358 6.70 26.59 -20.78
CA VAL A 358 7.00 25.88 -19.52
C VAL A 358 6.13 24.64 -19.49
N VAL A 359 6.72 23.47 -19.33
CA VAL A 359 5.98 22.20 -19.34
C VAL A 359 6.05 21.55 -17.97
N LEU A 360 4.88 21.19 -17.42
CA LEU A 360 4.78 20.34 -16.24
C LEU A 360 4.32 18.94 -16.66
N LEU A 361 5.18 17.95 -16.48
CA LEU A 361 4.82 16.54 -16.62
C LEU A 361 4.21 16.05 -15.32
N PHE A 362 3.00 15.48 -15.41
CA PHE A 362 2.28 14.87 -14.30
C PHE A 362 2.10 13.38 -14.57
N PHE A 363 3.01 12.56 -14.05
CA PHE A 363 2.89 11.11 -14.17
C PHE A 363 1.89 10.58 -13.13
N TRP A 364 0.88 9.84 -13.58
CA TRP A 364 -0.25 9.40 -12.74
C TRP A 364 -0.67 7.95 -13.03
N ALA A 365 -1.51 7.40 -12.15
CA ALA A 365 -2.04 6.04 -12.26
C ALA A 365 -3.52 5.97 -11.84
N HIS A 366 -4.28 5.04 -12.41
CA HIS A 366 -5.72 4.89 -12.13
C HIS A 366 -6.05 4.58 -10.65
N TRP A 367 -5.15 3.91 -9.95
CA TRP A 367 -5.27 3.52 -8.54
C TRP A 367 -4.69 4.55 -7.55
N CYS A 368 -4.01 5.59 -8.03
CA CYS A 368 -3.22 6.50 -7.21
C CYS A 368 -4.08 7.55 -6.48
N SER A 369 -4.14 7.47 -5.14
CA SER A 369 -4.84 8.45 -4.28
C SER A 369 -4.17 9.81 -4.32
N ASP A 370 -2.85 9.85 -4.18
CA ASP A 370 -2.08 11.09 -4.07
C ASP A 370 -2.15 11.90 -5.37
N CYS A 371 -2.24 11.20 -6.51
CA CYS A 371 -2.47 11.80 -7.82
C CYS A 371 -3.86 12.48 -7.89
N LYS A 372 -4.89 11.87 -7.29
CA LYS A 372 -6.24 12.46 -7.21
C LYS A 372 -6.23 13.67 -6.29
N ALA A 373 -5.51 13.60 -5.18
CA ALA A 373 -5.32 14.74 -4.26
C ALA A 373 -4.51 15.89 -4.88
N GLN A 374 -3.54 15.59 -5.75
CA GLN A 374 -2.75 16.59 -6.49
C GLN A 374 -3.56 17.30 -7.59
N SER A 375 -4.59 16.63 -8.14
CA SER A 375 -5.33 17.07 -9.32
C SER A 375 -5.96 18.48 -9.21
N PRO A 376 -6.67 18.84 -8.12
CA PRO A 376 -7.25 20.17 -7.98
C PRO A 376 -6.21 21.30 -8.05
N LEU A 377 -5.01 21.07 -7.53
CA LEU A 377 -3.92 22.05 -7.61
C LEU A 377 -3.44 22.20 -9.05
N LEU A 378 -3.20 21.10 -9.77
CA LEU A 378 -2.76 21.15 -11.16
C LEU A 378 -3.78 21.83 -12.08
N GLU A 379 -5.07 21.58 -11.86
CA GLU A 379 -6.14 22.25 -12.59
C GLU A 379 -6.14 23.76 -12.35
N ARG A 380 -5.96 24.21 -11.10
CA ARG A 380 -5.83 25.65 -10.77
C ARG A 380 -4.59 26.28 -11.41
N LEU A 381 -3.45 25.59 -11.38
CA LEU A 381 -2.22 26.07 -12.01
C LEU A 381 -2.38 26.20 -13.53
N LEU A 382 -3.01 25.21 -14.18
CA LEU A 382 -3.32 25.27 -15.61
C LEU A 382 -4.24 26.45 -15.93
N ALA A 383 -5.29 26.68 -15.14
CA ALA A 383 -6.19 27.81 -15.35
C ALA A 383 -5.49 29.17 -15.18
N ARG A 384 -4.62 29.29 -14.16
CA ARG A 384 -3.92 30.54 -13.81
C ARG A 384 -2.74 30.86 -14.74
N TYR A 385 -1.95 29.85 -15.11
CA TYR A 385 -0.69 30.03 -15.82
C TYR A 385 -0.71 29.51 -17.26
N GLY A 386 -1.75 28.75 -17.66
CA GLY A 386 -1.93 28.29 -19.03
C GLY A 386 -1.86 29.41 -20.07
N PRO A 387 -2.66 30.49 -19.91
CA PRO A 387 -2.60 31.66 -20.79
C PRO A 387 -1.25 32.39 -20.81
N ARG A 388 -0.38 32.12 -19.83
CA ARG A 388 0.94 32.73 -19.69
C ARG A 388 2.07 31.83 -20.20
N GLY A 389 1.75 30.65 -20.74
CA GLY A 389 2.70 29.72 -21.33
C GLY A 389 3.04 28.50 -20.48
N LEU A 390 2.24 28.16 -19.46
CA LEU A 390 2.28 26.84 -18.82
C LEU A 390 1.52 25.83 -19.67
N MET A 391 2.15 24.70 -19.97
CA MET A 391 1.52 23.52 -20.50
C MET A 391 1.63 22.38 -19.49
N ILE A 392 0.57 21.60 -19.33
CA ILE A 392 0.62 20.35 -18.56
C ILE A 392 0.49 19.20 -19.55
N VAL A 393 1.35 18.18 -19.41
CA VAL A 393 1.23 16.89 -20.07
C VAL A 393 1.12 15.84 -18.97
N ALA A 394 0.19 14.89 -19.10
CA ALA A 394 -0.09 13.94 -18.03
C ALA A 394 0.15 12.47 -18.45
N PRO A 395 1.41 12.03 -18.62
CA PRO A 395 1.68 10.65 -19.05
C PRO A 395 1.18 9.62 -18.04
N THR A 396 0.66 8.51 -18.55
CA THR A 396 0.33 7.31 -17.76
C THR A 396 0.80 6.05 -18.52
N GLN A 397 0.58 4.86 -17.95
CA GLN A 397 0.89 3.58 -18.59
C GLN A 397 -0.20 2.56 -18.24
N ARG A 398 -0.10 1.40 -18.87
CA ARG A 398 -0.75 0.18 -18.41
C ARG A 398 0.11 -0.44 -17.29
N PHE A 399 -0.52 -0.90 -16.23
CA PHE A 399 0.04 -1.53 -15.04
C PHE A 399 -0.27 -3.03 -14.98
N GLY A 400 -1.09 -3.55 -15.90
CA GLY A 400 -1.45 -4.96 -16.05
C GLY A 400 -2.68 -5.38 -15.26
N TYR A 401 -3.45 -4.44 -14.68
CA TYR A 401 -4.58 -4.75 -13.82
C TYR A 401 -5.63 -3.62 -13.75
N VAL A 402 -6.83 -3.96 -13.31
CA VAL A 402 -7.96 -3.02 -13.09
C VAL A 402 -8.29 -2.88 -11.59
N ALA A 403 -9.51 -2.45 -11.26
CA ALA A 403 -9.96 -2.29 -9.87
C ALA A 403 -9.63 -3.53 -9.02
N GLY A 404 -9.14 -3.31 -7.80
CA GLY A 404 -8.82 -4.41 -6.87
C GLY A 404 -7.55 -5.20 -7.21
N GLY A 405 -6.77 -4.79 -8.22
CA GLY A 405 -5.56 -5.52 -8.62
C GLY A 405 -5.87 -6.77 -9.45
N VAL A 406 -7.08 -6.86 -10.01
CA VAL A 406 -7.47 -7.95 -10.90
C VAL A 406 -6.68 -7.81 -12.20
N PRO A 407 -5.88 -8.83 -12.59
CA PRO A 407 -5.14 -8.80 -13.85
C PRO A 407 -6.07 -8.59 -15.03
N ALA A 408 -5.63 -7.78 -16.00
CA ALA A 408 -6.45 -7.44 -17.16
C ALA A 408 -5.62 -7.43 -18.43
N ALA A 409 -6.26 -7.75 -19.56
CA ALA A 409 -5.67 -7.59 -20.87
C ALA A 409 -5.47 -6.10 -21.20
N ALA A 410 -4.54 -5.81 -22.11
CA ALA A 410 -4.14 -4.43 -22.40
C ALA A 410 -5.31 -3.53 -22.88
N ASP A 411 -6.25 -4.09 -23.64
CA ASP A 411 -7.42 -3.39 -24.14
C ASP A 411 -8.46 -3.11 -23.04
N GLU A 412 -8.69 -4.09 -22.16
CA GLU A 412 -9.55 -3.95 -20.98
C GLU A 412 -9.01 -2.88 -20.04
N GLU A 413 -7.72 -2.95 -19.72
CA GLU A 413 -7.08 -1.95 -18.87
C GLU A 413 -7.15 -0.56 -19.50
N THR A 414 -6.90 -0.41 -20.81
CA THR A 414 -7.03 0.88 -21.49
C THR A 414 -8.41 1.49 -21.32
N ARG A 415 -9.48 0.70 -21.50
CA ARG A 415 -10.86 1.18 -21.29
C ARG A 415 -11.09 1.60 -19.85
N TYR A 416 -10.58 0.82 -18.89
CA TYR A 416 -10.72 1.11 -17.47
C TYR A 416 -9.94 2.37 -17.06
N VAL A 417 -8.70 2.54 -17.52
CA VAL A 417 -7.89 3.75 -17.27
C VAL A 417 -8.55 4.98 -17.88
N GLU A 418 -9.10 4.89 -19.09
CA GLU A 418 -9.87 5.97 -19.72
C GLU A 418 -11.14 6.31 -18.93
N GLN A 419 -11.85 5.30 -18.41
CA GLN A 419 -13.01 5.53 -17.55
C GLN A 419 -12.60 6.29 -16.28
N VAL A 420 -11.55 5.86 -15.59
CA VAL A 420 -11.02 6.55 -14.40
C VAL A 420 -10.54 7.96 -14.75
N ARG A 421 -9.93 8.15 -15.91
CA ARG A 421 -9.52 9.47 -16.40
C ARG A 421 -10.73 10.39 -16.52
N ARG A 422 -11.83 9.92 -17.11
CA ARG A 422 -13.06 10.70 -17.30
C ARG A 422 -13.78 11.02 -15.99
N THR A 423 -13.75 10.11 -15.01
CA THR A 423 -14.52 10.27 -13.77
C THR A 423 -13.71 10.91 -12.64
N SER A 424 -12.50 10.41 -12.38
CA SER A 424 -11.67 10.83 -11.24
C SER A 424 -10.62 11.88 -11.60
N TYR A 425 -10.32 12.04 -12.89
CA TYR A 425 -9.37 13.04 -13.40
C TYR A 425 -9.99 13.87 -14.53
N ALA A 426 -11.27 14.25 -14.41
CA ALA A 426 -12.03 14.87 -15.49
C ALA A 426 -11.31 16.08 -16.15
N TRP A 427 -10.53 16.84 -15.37
CA TRP A 427 -9.74 17.96 -15.87
C TRP A 427 -8.69 17.57 -16.94
N LEU A 428 -8.25 16.30 -16.95
CA LEU A 428 -7.32 15.76 -17.94
C LEU A 428 -7.88 15.75 -19.37
N ALA A 429 -9.19 15.97 -19.56
CA ALA A 429 -9.75 16.21 -20.88
C ALA A 429 -9.17 17.45 -21.58
N ARG A 430 -8.53 18.36 -20.82
CA ARG A 430 -7.95 19.62 -21.33
C ARG A 430 -6.46 19.55 -21.61
N VAL A 431 -5.81 18.41 -21.41
CA VAL A 431 -4.36 18.25 -21.59
C VAL A 431 -4.01 16.98 -22.36
N PRO A 432 -2.83 16.89 -23.00
CA PRO A 432 -2.36 15.64 -23.60
C PRO A 432 -2.05 14.56 -22.55
N VAL A 433 -2.45 13.32 -22.83
CA VAL A 433 -2.25 12.17 -21.95
C VAL A 433 -1.59 11.03 -22.73
N PRO A 434 -0.25 11.00 -22.86
CA PRO A 434 0.46 9.86 -23.43
C PRO A 434 0.21 8.58 -22.60
N LEU A 435 -0.04 7.44 -23.28
CA LEU A 435 -0.17 6.13 -22.65
C LEU A 435 1.04 5.27 -23.05
N SER A 436 2.10 5.27 -22.21
CA SER A 436 3.35 4.58 -22.54
C SER A 436 4.13 4.17 -21.29
N GLU A 437 4.45 2.88 -21.21
CA GLU A 437 5.38 2.36 -20.22
C GLU A 437 6.81 2.89 -20.44
N THR A 438 7.22 3.10 -21.70
CA THR A 438 8.54 3.66 -22.03
C THR A 438 8.72 5.03 -21.39
N ASN A 439 7.67 5.87 -21.32
CA ASN A 439 7.73 7.14 -20.60
C ASN A 439 7.99 6.94 -19.10
N HIS A 440 7.35 5.96 -18.46
CA HIS A 440 7.56 5.65 -17.04
C HIS A 440 8.96 5.09 -16.78
N GLN A 441 9.49 4.26 -17.66
CA GLN A 441 10.85 3.74 -17.58
C GLN A 441 11.87 4.88 -17.75
N ARG A 442 11.75 5.67 -18.82
CA ARG A 442 12.68 6.76 -19.17
C ARG A 442 12.77 7.82 -18.07
N TYR A 443 11.64 8.15 -17.43
CA TYR A 443 11.59 9.10 -16.32
C TYR A 443 11.71 8.46 -14.93
N GLY A 444 11.98 7.15 -14.82
CA GLY A 444 12.18 6.49 -13.52
C GLY A 444 10.96 6.57 -12.60
N VAL A 445 9.75 6.48 -13.14
CA VAL A 445 8.49 6.64 -12.41
C VAL A 445 8.18 5.36 -11.63
N SER A 446 8.87 5.16 -10.50
CA SER A 446 8.57 4.10 -9.52
C SER A 446 7.63 4.58 -8.42
N THR A 447 7.20 5.84 -8.46
CA THR A 447 6.34 6.49 -7.47
C THR A 447 5.43 7.45 -8.23
N THR A 448 4.13 7.41 -7.94
CA THR A 448 3.15 8.33 -8.53
C THR A 448 2.45 9.11 -7.40
N PRO A 449 2.20 10.42 -7.56
CA PRO A 449 2.55 11.19 -8.74
C PRO A 449 4.06 11.41 -8.85
N THR A 450 4.57 11.60 -10.07
CA THR A 450 5.90 12.19 -10.28
C THR A 450 5.70 13.46 -11.08
N LEU A 451 6.25 14.56 -10.59
CA LEU A 451 6.17 15.88 -11.20
C LEU A 451 7.53 16.24 -11.80
N VAL A 452 7.53 16.67 -13.06
CA VAL A 452 8.74 17.17 -13.73
C VAL A 452 8.44 18.53 -14.33
N LEU A 453 9.14 19.57 -13.87
CA LEU A 453 8.97 20.93 -14.39
C LEU A 453 10.11 21.24 -15.36
N VAL A 454 9.75 21.56 -16.59
CA VAL A 454 10.65 21.87 -17.69
C VAL A 454 10.47 23.35 -18.05
N ASP A 455 11.57 24.08 -18.19
CA ASP A 455 11.53 25.48 -18.59
C ASP A 455 11.45 25.67 -20.12
N ARG A 456 11.46 26.94 -20.54
CA ARG A 456 11.37 27.34 -21.95
C ARG A 456 12.56 26.92 -22.82
N ALA A 457 13.67 26.51 -22.21
CA ALA A 457 14.86 26.00 -22.88
C ALA A 457 14.89 24.46 -22.90
N SER A 458 13.77 23.80 -22.59
CA SER A 458 13.67 22.35 -22.46
C SER A 458 14.56 21.76 -21.37
N VAL A 459 14.95 22.56 -20.38
CA VAL A 459 15.78 22.12 -19.24
C VAL A 459 14.90 21.80 -18.05
N ILE A 460 15.15 20.66 -17.41
CA ILE A 460 14.44 20.25 -16.21
C ILE A 460 14.89 21.11 -15.03
N ARG A 461 13.93 21.76 -14.39
CA ARG A 461 14.11 22.62 -13.20
C ARG A 461 13.56 21.99 -11.92
N LEU A 462 12.84 20.87 -12.04
CA LEU A 462 12.33 20.09 -10.92
C LEU A 462 12.14 18.64 -11.36
N TYR A 463 12.61 17.69 -10.54
CA TYR A 463 12.19 16.29 -10.61
C TYR A 463 11.74 15.83 -9.22
N HIS A 464 10.43 15.62 -9.06
CA HIS A 464 9.82 15.36 -7.75
C HIS A 464 8.91 14.11 -7.76
N PRO A 465 9.40 12.97 -7.27
CA PRO A 465 8.56 11.81 -6.96
C PRO A 465 7.75 12.07 -5.68
N GLY A 466 6.43 11.96 -5.76
CA GLY A 466 5.48 12.21 -4.68
C GLY A 466 4.65 13.48 -4.89
N GLN A 467 3.65 13.64 -4.04
CA GLN A 467 2.76 14.82 -4.01
C GLN A 467 3.53 16.07 -3.59
N MET A 468 3.14 17.23 -4.11
CA MET A 468 3.61 18.55 -3.68
C MET A 468 2.44 19.44 -3.30
N THR A 469 2.62 20.24 -2.26
CA THR A 469 1.70 21.29 -1.84
C THR A 469 1.73 22.49 -2.81
N GLU A 470 0.72 23.34 -2.72
CA GLU A 470 0.66 24.58 -3.52
C GLU A 470 1.83 25.51 -3.21
N ALA A 471 2.21 25.61 -1.92
CA ALA A 471 3.33 26.42 -1.46
C ALA A 471 4.68 25.96 -2.03
N GLU A 472 4.84 24.67 -2.33
CA GLU A 472 6.06 24.12 -2.91
C GLU A 472 6.08 24.27 -4.44
N LEU A 473 4.96 24.01 -5.12
CA LEU A 473 4.91 23.93 -6.59
C LEU A 473 4.64 25.27 -7.28
N GLU A 474 3.69 26.07 -6.78
CA GLU A 474 3.27 27.31 -7.44
C GLU A 474 4.43 28.31 -7.63
N PRO A 475 5.31 28.57 -6.63
CA PRO A 475 6.40 29.52 -6.80
C PRO A 475 7.35 29.15 -7.95
N LEU A 476 7.60 27.85 -8.14
CA LEU A 476 8.46 27.33 -9.20
C LEU A 476 7.82 27.57 -10.58
N VAL A 477 6.54 27.22 -10.72
CA VAL A 477 5.76 27.46 -11.95
C VAL A 477 5.71 28.95 -12.27
N ARG A 478 5.35 29.78 -11.28
CA ARG A 478 5.23 31.23 -11.44
C ARG A 478 6.54 31.85 -11.90
N ARG A 479 7.67 31.42 -11.35
CA ARG A 479 9.01 31.92 -11.72
C ARG A 479 9.32 31.63 -13.19
N LEU A 480 9.13 30.39 -13.64
CA LEU A 480 9.44 29.99 -15.01
C LEU A 480 8.49 30.60 -16.04
N VAL A 481 7.21 30.76 -15.69
CA VAL A 481 6.20 31.37 -16.55
C VAL A 481 6.33 32.90 -16.60
N GLY A 482 6.81 33.51 -15.50
CA GLY A 482 6.87 34.96 -15.30
C GLY A 482 8.03 35.68 -15.97
N GLY A 483 9.12 34.98 -16.32
CA GLY A 483 10.22 35.51 -17.13
C GLY A 483 10.85 36.80 -16.59
N ARG A 484 11.78 36.67 -15.64
CA ARG A 484 13.03 37.45 -15.65
C ARG A 484 14.15 36.49 -15.23
N GLU A 485 15.01 36.17 -16.20
CA GLU A 485 16.40 35.85 -15.90
C GLU A 485 16.98 37.11 -15.24
N GLU A 486 17.42 36.98 -13.99
CA GLU A 486 18.42 37.89 -13.43
C GLU A 486 19.79 37.34 -13.75
#